data_AF-A0A1Q3QVJ3-F1
#
_entry.id   AF-A0A1Q3QVJ3-F1
#
_cell.length_a   1.000
_cell.length_b   1.000
_cell.length_c   1.000
_cell.angle_alpha   90.00
_cell.angle_beta   90.00
_cell.angle_gamma   90.00
#
_symmetry.space_group_name_H-M   'P 1'
#
loop_
_entity.id
_entity.type
_entity.pdbx_description
1 polymer ?
#
loop_
_entity_poly.entity_id
_entity_poly.type
_entity_poly.pdbx_seq_one_letter_code
_entity_poly.pdbx_strand_id
1 'polypeptide(L)'
;MSHEGIRIVNADEALREAAEEQPLPPEAVTPKKVRVMKTEGTGVAIDWRDGHRSAWSFAWLRNACPCATCHEERESSGRRPGVPKPGTQAPLVMYKAPARPVEVTPVGKYALKFKWNDGHETGIYSWEYLRRVCECEDCRAKAKD
;
A
#
# COMPACT_ATOMS: atom_id res chain seq x y z
N MET A 1 -0.20 32.91 -6.25
CA MET A 1 0.63 32.67 -5.04
C MET A 1 -0.35 32.41 -3.91
N SER A 2 -0.79 31.16 -3.78
CA SER A 2 -1.74 30.75 -2.73
C SER A 2 -0.96 30.63 -1.44
N HIS A 3 -1.37 31.34 -0.40
CA HIS A 3 -0.82 31.19 0.93
C HIS A 3 -1.31 29.83 1.46
N GLU A 4 -0.44 28.84 1.53
CA GLU A 4 -0.69 27.69 2.40
C GLU A 4 -0.74 28.23 3.83
N GLY A 5 -1.95 28.25 4.39
CA GLY A 5 -2.14 28.54 5.80
C GLY A 5 -1.41 27.49 6.62
N ILE A 6 -0.65 27.93 7.62
CA ILE A 6 0.00 27.06 8.61
C ILE A 6 -1.08 26.20 9.25
N ARG A 7 -1.10 24.91 8.92
CA ARG A 7 -1.97 23.92 9.57
C ARG A 7 -1.36 23.64 10.94
N ILE A 8 -2.07 24.00 12.01
CA ILE A 8 -1.63 23.68 13.37
C ILE A 8 -1.97 22.21 13.62
N VAL A 9 -1.00 21.34 13.36
CA VAL A 9 -1.04 19.93 13.74
C VAL A 9 -0.56 19.78 15.19
N ASN A 10 -1.06 18.79 15.92
CA ASN A 10 -0.55 18.52 17.28
C ASN A 10 0.86 17.91 17.20
N ALA A 11 1.64 17.99 18.28
CA ALA A 11 3.01 17.48 18.33
C ALA A 11 3.12 16.00 17.90
N ASP A 12 2.17 15.16 18.29
CA ASP A 12 2.15 13.74 17.90
C ASP A 12 1.86 13.54 16.40
N GLU A 13 1.02 14.40 15.82
CA GLU A 13 0.70 14.38 14.39
C GLU A 13 1.91 14.88 13.58
N ALA A 14 2.55 15.97 14.02
CA ALA A 14 3.78 16.49 13.43
C ALA A 14 4.93 15.48 13.47
N LEU A 15 5.07 14.72 14.57
CA LEU A 15 6.10 13.69 14.68
C LEU A 15 5.83 12.50 13.75
N ARG A 16 4.57 12.12 13.55
CA ARG A 16 4.17 11.07 12.60
C ARG A 16 4.39 11.51 11.16
N GLU A 17 3.97 12.73 10.82
CA GLU A 17 4.23 13.34 9.51
C GLU A 17 5.74 13.40 9.23
N ALA A 18 6.54 13.88 10.19
CA ALA A 18 7.99 13.93 10.05
C ALA A 18 8.64 12.53 9.90
N ALA A 19 8.09 11.50 10.53
CA ALA A 19 8.56 10.12 10.39
C ALA A 19 8.15 9.50 9.04
N GLU A 20 6.98 9.85 8.51
CA GLU A 20 6.56 9.47 7.15
C GLU A 20 7.38 10.17 6.07
N GLU A 21 7.82 11.41 6.31
CA GLU A 21 8.64 12.19 5.38
C GLU A 21 10.13 11.83 5.41
N GLN A 22 10.62 11.18 6.47
CA GLN A 22 12.02 10.74 6.53
C GLN A 22 12.29 9.64 5.48
N PRO A 23 13.25 9.84 4.56
CA PRO A 23 13.53 8.86 3.52
C PRO A 23 14.13 7.59 4.11
N LEU A 24 13.62 6.44 3.67
CA LEU A 24 14.16 5.15 4.05
C LEU A 24 15.57 4.94 3.46
N PRO A 25 16.45 4.17 4.14
CA PRO A 25 17.75 3.83 3.60
C PRO A 25 17.64 3.18 2.20
N PRO A 26 18.54 3.50 1.24
CA PRO A 26 18.44 2.99 -0.12
C PRO A 26 18.35 1.45 -0.22
N GLU A 27 19.09 0.74 0.64
CA GLU A 27 19.08 -0.72 0.67
C GLU A 27 17.75 -1.31 1.17
N ALA A 28 17.00 -0.55 1.98
CA ALA A 28 15.68 -0.94 2.47
C ALA A 28 14.59 -0.80 1.41
N VAL A 29 14.80 0.05 0.39
CA VAL A 29 13.85 0.29 -0.71
C VAL A 29 14.35 -0.22 -2.06
N THR A 30 15.46 -0.97 -2.07
CA THR A 30 15.98 -1.60 -3.28
C THR A 30 15.67 -3.11 -3.24
N PRO A 31 14.80 -3.61 -4.12
CA PRO A 31 14.55 -5.04 -4.23
C PRO A 31 15.79 -5.79 -4.71
N LYS A 32 16.13 -6.89 -4.02
CA LYS A 32 17.05 -7.91 -4.51
C LYS A 32 16.33 -8.91 -5.43
N LYS A 33 15.08 -9.26 -5.10
CA LYS A 33 14.26 -10.17 -5.90
C LYS A 33 12.78 -9.85 -5.72
N VAL A 34 12.06 -9.67 -6.82
CA VAL A 34 10.61 -9.46 -6.83
C VAL A 34 9.93 -10.71 -7.41
N ARG A 35 8.90 -11.21 -6.72
CA ARG A 35 8.08 -12.34 -7.17
C ARG A 35 6.62 -11.92 -7.18
N VAL A 36 5.96 -12.07 -8.32
CA VAL A 36 4.53 -11.80 -8.50
C VAL A 36 3.84 -13.12 -8.83
N MET A 37 3.08 -13.65 -7.89
CA MET A 37 2.40 -14.94 -7.98
C MET A 37 1.01 -14.74 -8.60
N LYS A 38 1.00 -14.22 -9.84
CA LYS A 38 -0.23 -13.83 -10.56
C LYS A 38 -1.11 -15.04 -10.89
N THR A 39 -0.51 -16.16 -11.29
CA THR A 39 -1.22 -17.38 -11.69
C THR A 39 -1.90 -18.03 -10.49
N GLU A 40 -1.19 -18.11 -9.36
CA GLU A 40 -1.72 -18.62 -8.10
C GLU A 40 -2.72 -17.66 -7.45
N GLY A 41 -2.68 -16.37 -7.85
CA GLY A 41 -3.56 -15.35 -7.30
C GLY A 41 -3.24 -14.97 -5.86
N THR A 42 -2.05 -15.32 -5.36
CA THR A 42 -1.71 -15.15 -3.94
C THR A 42 -1.21 -13.75 -3.63
N GLY A 43 -0.31 -13.19 -4.44
CA GLY A 43 0.16 -11.82 -4.23
C GLY A 43 1.57 -11.52 -4.72
N VAL A 44 2.28 -10.69 -3.96
CA VAL A 44 3.64 -10.23 -4.25
C VAL A 44 4.55 -10.51 -3.06
N ALA A 45 5.75 -10.99 -3.33
CA ALA A 45 6.81 -11.14 -2.35
C ALA A 45 8.09 -10.45 -2.84
N ILE A 46 8.76 -9.73 -1.94
CA ILE A 46 10.00 -9.01 -2.22
C ILE A 46 11.06 -9.41 -1.18
N ASP A 47 12.23 -9.79 -1.68
CA ASP A 47 13.44 -9.83 -0.87
C ASP A 47 14.21 -8.52 -1.13
N TRP A 48 14.57 -7.83 -0.07
CA TRP A 48 15.24 -6.53 -0.10
C TRP A 48 16.76 -6.68 0.02
N ARG A 49 17.52 -5.65 -0.38
CA ARG A 49 18.99 -5.69 -0.27
C ARG A 49 19.49 -5.56 1.17
N ASP A 50 18.71 -4.95 2.06
CA ASP A 50 18.96 -4.94 3.51
C ASP A 50 18.74 -6.31 4.19
N GLY A 51 18.35 -7.34 3.44
CA GLY A 51 18.08 -8.68 3.95
C GLY A 51 16.64 -8.89 4.42
N HIS A 52 15.81 -7.86 4.45
CA HIS A 52 14.41 -7.96 4.84
C HIS A 52 13.59 -8.72 3.79
N ARG A 53 12.48 -9.31 4.23
CA ARG A 53 11.51 -9.98 3.34
C ARG A 53 10.11 -9.47 3.63
N SER A 54 9.40 -9.11 2.57
CA SER A 54 8.03 -8.64 2.66
C SER A 54 7.13 -9.43 1.72
N ALA A 55 5.88 -9.62 2.13
CA ALA A 55 4.86 -10.26 1.31
C ALA A 55 3.49 -9.61 1.55
N TRP A 56 2.73 -9.46 0.47
CA TRP A 56 1.37 -8.91 0.51
C TRP A 56 0.47 -9.73 -0.39
N SER A 57 -0.77 -9.96 0.05
CA SER A 57 -1.78 -10.59 -0.79
C SER A 57 -2.35 -9.60 -1.81
N PHE A 58 -2.90 -10.08 -2.92
CA PHE A 58 -3.56 -9.18 -3.88
C PHE A 58 -4.76 -8.45 -3.28
N ALA A 59 -5.54 -9.10 -2.43
CA ALA A 59 -6.63 -8.46 -1.71
C ALA A 59 -6.12 -7.31 -0.82
N TRP A 60 -5.02 -7.56 -0.09
CA TRP A 60 -4.40 -6.55 0.75
C TRP A 60 -3.86 -5.39 -0.10
N LEU A 61 -3.13 -5.67 -1.18
CA LEU A 61 -2.60 -4.64 -2.08
C LEU A 61 -3.72 -3.77 -2.67
N ARG A 62 -4.83 -4.38 -3.10
CA ARG A 62 -5.97 -3.65 -3.62
C ARG A 62 -6.60 -2.72 -2.57
N ASN A 63 -6.75 -3.20 -1.33
CA ASN A 63 -7.25 -2.39 -0.21
C ASN A 63 -6.26 -1.31 0.24
N ALA A 64 -4.97 -1.52 -0.04
CA ALA A 64 -3.87 -0.58 0.18
C ALA A 64 -3.51 0.21 -1.09
N CYS A 65 -4.44 0.43 -2.03
CA CYS A 65 -4.11 1.09 -3.30
C CYS A 65 -3.63 2.54 -3.08
N PRO A 66 -2.41 2.92 -3.52
CA PRO A 66 -1.85 4.25 -3.25
C PRO A 66 -2.31 5.35 -4.23
N CYS A 67 -3.25 5.09 -5.14
CA CYS A 67 -3.76 6.17 -6.00
C CYS A 67 -4.54 7.22 -5.20
N ALA A 68 -4.51 8.47 -5.67
CA ALA A 68 -5.14 9.62 -4.99
C ALA A 68 -6.58 9.33 -4.53
N THR A 69 -7.44 8.83 -5.44
CA THR A 69 -8.84 8.52 -5.10
C THR A 69 -8.99 7.46 -4.01
N CYS A 70 -8.16 6.40 -4.03
CA CYS A 70 -8.22 5.37 -2.98
C CYS A 70 -7.59 5.84 -1.67
N HIS A 71 -6.62 6.75 -1.75
CA HIS A 71 -5.94 7.34 -0.60
C HIS A 71 -6.88 8.28 0.16
N GLU A 72 -7.45 9.27 -0.52
CA GLU A 72 -8.41 10.23 0.03
C GLU A 72 -9.61 9.53 0.68
N GLU A 73 -10.12 8.48 0.03
CA GLU A 73 -11.23 7.71 0.58
C GLU A 73 -10.81 6.87 1.82
N ARG A 74 -9.58 6.36 1.88
CA ARG A 74 -9.07 5.72 3.10
C ARG A 74 -8.91 6.71 4.24
N GLU A 75 -8.32 7.87 3.97
CA GLU A 75 -8.10 8.91 4.97
C GLU A 75 -9.42 9.43 5.54
N SER A 76 -10.39 9.76 4.68
CA SER A 76 -11.71 10.24 5.12
C SER A 76 -12.50 9.21 5.92
N SER A 77 -12.22 7.91 5.75
CA SER A 77 -12.81 6.83 6.53
C SER A 77 -11.95 6.38 7.73
N GLY A 78 -10.79 6.99 7.95
CA GLY A 78 -9.83 6.59 8.99
C GLY A 78 -9.30 5.17 8.83
N ARG A 79 -9.38 4.60 7.61
CA ARG A 79 -8.97 3.21 7.36
C ARG A 79 -7.49 3.10 7.08
N ARG A 80 -6.83 2.19 7.79
CA ARG A 80 -5.43 1.82 7.53
C ARG A 80 -5.29 1.12 6.17
N PRO A 81 -4.14 1.24 5.49
CA PRO A 81 -3.84 0.47 4.29
C PRO A 81 -4.08 -1.03 4.49
N GLY A 82 -4.66 -1.69 3.49
CA GLY A 82 -4.90 -3.13 3.52
C GLY A 82 -6.17 -3.56 4.24
N VAL A 83 -6.76 -2.70 5.08
CA VAL A 83 -8.04 -2.95 5.74
C VAL A 83 -9.18 -2.82 4.72
N PRO A 84 -10.01 -3.87 4.53
CA PRO A 84 -11.12 -3.82 3.59
C PRO A 84 -12.15 -2.77 4.03
N LYS A 85 -12.87 -2.19 3.06
CA LYS A 85 -14.01 -1.33 3.36
C LYS A 85 -15.06 -2.15 4.13
N PRO A 86 -15.70 -1.59 5.17
CA PRO A 86 -16.86 -2.22 5.79
C PRO A 86 -17.90 -2.48 4.71
N GLY A 87 -18.33 -3.74 4.56
CA GLY A 87 -19.41 -4.06 3.64
C GLY A 87 -20.70 -3.44 4.15
N THR A 88 -21.46 -2.77 3.27
CA THR A 88 -22.86 -2.50 3.54
C THR A 88 -23.57 -3.85 3.63
N GLN A 89 -24.09 -4.19 4.80
CA GLN A 89 -24.93 -5.37 5.01
C GLN A 89 -26.29 -5.13 4.32
N ALA A 90 -26.29 -5.13 2.99
CA ALA A 90 -27.52 -5.11 2.22
C ALA A 90 -28.10 -6.54 2.20
N PRO A 91 -29.44 -6.71 2.33
CA PRO A 91 -30.10 -8.02 2.34
C PRO A 91 -29.81 -8.91 1.10
N LEU A 92 -29.29 -8.31 0.03
CA LEU A 92 -28.89 -8.97 -1.20
C LEU A 92 -27.40 -8.71 -1.46
N VAL A 93 -26.53 -9.49 -0.79
CA VAL A 93 -25.09 -9.45 -1.08
C VAL A 93 -24.87 -10.06 -2.46
N MET A 94 -24.79 -9.22 -3.49
CA MET A 94 -24.30 -9.65 -4.79
C MET A 94 -22.86 -10.16 -4.61
N TYR A 95 -22.58 -11.36 -5.12
CA TYR A 95 -21.23 -11.91 -5.10
C TYR A 95 -20.28 -10.98 -5.84
N LYS A 96 -19.30 -10.43 -5.12
CA LYS A 96 -18.21 -9.66 -5.69
C LYS A 96 -16.97 -10.54 -5.73
N ALA A 97 -16.50 -10.84 -6.94
CA ALA A 97 -15.27 -11.59 -7.11
C ALA A 97 -14.11 -10.91 -6.37
N PRO A 98 -13.19 -11.68 -5.75
CA PRO A 98 -12.04 -11.10 -5.07
C PRO A 98 -11.18 -10.29 -6.04
N ALA A 99 -10.54 -9.25 -5.51
CA ALA A 99 -9.65 -8.41 -6.28
C ALA A 99 -8.44 -9.21 -6.76
N ARG A 100 -8.18 -9.18 -8.05
CA ARG A 100 -7.02 -9.82 -8.69
C ARG A 100 -6.48 -8.93 -9.81
N PRO A 101 -5.16 -8.90 -10.02
CA PRO A 101 -4.60 -8.19 -11.14
C PRO A 101 -4.85 -8.95 -12.44
N VAL A 102 -5.39 -8.26 -13.42
CA VAL A 102 -5.46 -8.68 -14.82
C VAL A 102 -4.09 -8.52 -15.47
N GLU A 103 -3.37 -7.45 -15.10
CA GLU A 103 -2.03 -7.13 -15.59
C GLU A 103 -1.14 -6.61 -14.44
N VAL A 104 0.16 -6.90 -14.52
CA VAL A 104 1.18 -6.38 -13.62
C VAL A 104 2.35 -5.87 -14.45
N THR A 105 2.69 -4.61 -14.29
CA THR A 105 3.68 -3.93 -15.12
C THR A 105 4.71 -3.24 -14.22
N PRO A 106 6.02 -3.43 -14.44
CA PRO A 106 7.03 -2.64 -13.75
C PRO A 106 6.96 -1.18 -14.21
N VAL A 107 7.13 -0.24 -13.29
CA VAL A 107 7.26 1.18 -13.60
C VAL A 107 8.71 1.59 -13.35
N GLY A 108 9.48 1.68 -14.43
CA GLY A 108 10.92 1.89 -14.35
C GLY A 108 11.60 0.87 -13.44
N LYS A 109 12.43 1.36 -12.51
CA LYS A 109 13.11 0.54 -11.50
C LYS A 109 12.58 0.75 -10.07
N TYR A 110 11.47 1.45 -9.90
CA TYR A 110 11.07 1.98 -8.58
C TYR A 110 9.68 1.52 -8.09
N ALA A 111 8.87 0.88 -8.95
CA ALA A 111 7.51 0.51 -8.56
C ALA A 111 6.90 -0.62 -9.40
N LEU A 112 5.74 -1.10 -8.93
CA LEU A 112 4.78 -1.90 -9.70
C LEU A 112 3.51 -1.10 -9.98
N LYS A 113 2.90 -1.35 -11.14
CA LYS A 113 1.54 -0.93 -11.47
C LYS A 113 0.70 -2.17 -11.72
N PHE A 114 -0.54 -2.15 -11.25
CA PHE A 114 -1.50 -3.24 -11.45
C PHE A 114 -2.73 -2.72 -12.18
N LYS A 115 -3.22 -3.49 -13.14
CA LYS A 115 -4.58 -3.35 -13.67
C LYS A 115 -5.47 -4.37 -12.99
N TRP A 116 -6.48 -3.92 -12.26
CA TRP A 116 -7.36 -4.77 -11.45
C TRP A 116 -8.61 -5.19 -12.22
N ASN A 117 -9.17 -6.34 -11.84
CA ASN A 117 -10.44 -6.85 -12.40
C ASN A 117 -11.67 -6.01 -12.05
N ASP A 118 -11.54 -5.03 -11.14
CA ASP A 118 -12.58 -4.06 -10.79
C ASP A 118 -12.38 -2.70 -11.49
N GLY A 119 -11.54 -2.66 -12.53
CA GLY A 119 -11.30 -1.49 -13.37
C GLY A 119 -10.26 -0.50 -12.85
N HIS A 120 -9.71 -0.69 -11.64
CA HIS A 120 -8.69 0.22 -11.13
C HIS A 120 -7.33 -0.05 -11.79
N GLU A 121 -6.61 1.01 -12.17
CA GLU A 121 -5.29 0.85 -12.79
C GLU A 121 -4.30 2.00 -12.53
N THR A 122 -4.66 3.04 -11.79
CA THR A 122 -3.83 4.23 -11.59
C THR A 122 -2.89 4.14 -10.38
N GLY A 123 -2.98 3.08 -9.58
CA GLY A 123 -2.13 2.88 -8.40
C GLY A 123 -0.69 2.51 -8.78
N ILE A 124 0.27 3.31 -8.32
CA ILE A 124 1.71 3.05 -8.44
C ILE A 124 2.24 2.62 -7.07
N TYR A 125 2.60 1.36 -6.94
CA TYR A 125 3.10 0.74 -5.72
C TYR A 125 4.62 0.86 -5.71
N SER A 126 5.13 2.02 -5.25
CA SER A 126 6.56 2.24 -5.12
C SER A 126 7.18 1.28 -4.12
N TRP A 127 8.46 0.98 -4.30
CA TRP A 127 9.21 0.16 -3.35
C TRP A 127 9.21 0.77 -1.96
N GLU A 128 9.35 2.08 -1.88
CA GLU A 128 9.25 2.83 -0.63
C GLU A 128 7.88 2.68 0.03
N TYR A 129 6.79 2.88 -0.74
CA TYR A 129 5.44 2.70 -0.23
C TYR A 129 5.29 1.29 0.34
N LEU A 130 5.57 0.27 -0.47
CA LEU A 130 5.47 -1.13 -0.05
C LEU A 130 6.31 -1.40 1.21
N ARG A 131 7.53 -0.85 1.29
CA ARG A 131 8.39 -1.01 2.46
C ARG A 131 7.79 -0.40 3.73
N ARG A 132 7.19 0.79 3.64
CA ARG A 132 6.51 1.48 4.76
C ARG A 132 5.29 0.70 5.24
N VAL A 133 4.54 0.11 4.32
CA VAL A 133 3.32 -0.67 4.62
C VAL A 133 3.60 -2.18 4.71
N CYS A 134 4.82 -2.56 5.12
CA CYS A 134 5.20 -3.97 5.25
C CYS A 134 4.42 -4.65 6.38
N GLU A 135 3.82 -5.81 6.08
CA GLU A 135 3.03 -6.61 7.01
C GLU A 135 3.81 -7.80 7.59
N CYS A 136 5.15 -7.80 7.56
CA CYS A 136 5.89 -8.84 8.28
C CYS A 136 5.75 -8.64 9.80
N GLU A 137 6.09 -9.67 10.57
CA GLU A 137 5.96 -9.65 12.03
C GLU A 137 6.77 -8.50 12.66
N ASP A 138 8.01 -8.32 12.24
CA ASP A 138 8.88 -7.24 12.74
C ASP A 138 8.30 -5.84 12.51
N CYS A 139 7.74 -5.60 11.31
CA CYS A 139 7.16 -4.30 10.96
C CYS A 139 5.82 -4.09 11.66
N ARG A 140 5.00 -5.13 11.82
CA ARG A 140 3.74 -5.05 12.57
C ARG A 140 3.96 -4.86 14.07
N ALA A 141 5.02 -5.42 14.64
CA ALA A 141 5.39 -5.20 16.04
C ALA A 141 5.76 -3.73 16.27
N LYS A 142 6.65 -3.17 15.45
CA LYS A 142 7.08 -1.75 15.56
C LYS A 142 5.96 -0.74 15.34
N ALA A 143 4.91 -1.09 14.61
CA ALA A 143 3.77 -0.20 14.33
C ALA A 143 2.70 -0.19 15.45
N LYS A 144 2.87 -0.99 16.51
CA LYS A 144 1.96 -1.03 17.67
C LYS A 144 2.51 -0.28 18.89
N ASP A 145 3.79 0.04 18.89
CA ASP A 145 4.47 0.87 19.89
C ASP A 145 4.33 2.37 19.54
#